data_AF-M1KK60-F1
#
_entry.id   AF-M1KK60-F1
#
_cell.length_a   1.000
_cell.length_b   1.000
_cell.length_c   1.000
_cell.angle_alpha   90.00
_cell.angle_beta   90.00
_cell.angle_gamma   90.00
#
_symmetry.space_group_name_H-M   'P 1'
#
loop_
_entity.id
_entity.type
_entity.pdbx_description
1 polymer ?
#
loop_
_entity_poly.entity_id
_entity_poly.type
_entity_poly.pdbx_seq_one_letter_code
_entity_poly.pdbx_strand_id
1 'polypeptide(L)'
;MGSPSRYFDIFGMKPSFAIDQDILKEKYFEISKKLHPDRPGLSFAGDTSIEEVNKAYDTLKNDLARARYLSNAKKLSVDKKFLEDVLEYEEAISNISSDEDERRVKEDLQRRIAQCKQHLGEEHLAKWGYYERLMKMLNKRKEQENRANVH
;
A
#
# COMPACT_ATOMS: atom_id res chain seq x y z
N MET A 1 -15.18 18.12 -4.72
CA MET A 1 -14.95 16.98 -3.81
C MET A 1 -15.11 15.73 -4.65
N GLY A 2 -14.01 15.10 -5.07
CA GLY A 2 -14.10 13.86 -5.85
C GLY A 2 -14.60 12.74 -4.94
N SER A 3 -15.70 12.09 -5.31
CA SER A 3 -16.23 10.94 -4.58
C SER A 3 -15.11 9.90 -4.38
N PRO A 4 -14.99 9.26 -3.20
CA PRO A 4 -14.02 8.16 -2.95
C PRO A 4 -14.27 6.90 -3.80
N SER A 5 -15.11 7.03 -4.82
CA SER A 5 -15.47 6.01 -5.80
C SER A 5 -14.73 6.18 -7.13
N ARG A 6 -14.16 7.35 -7.50
CA ARG A 6 -13.66 7.57 -8.87
C ARG A 6 -12.71 6.48 -9.38
N TYR A 7 -11.77 6.02 -8.55
CA TYR A 7 -10.87 4.94 -8.94
C TYR A 7 -11.59 3.59 -9.09
N PHE A 8 -12.59 3.31 -8.25
CA PHE A 8 -13.42 2.12 -8.38
C PHE A 8 -14.35 2.22 -9.61
N ASP A 9 -14.88 3.41 -9.89
CA ASP A 9 -15.75 3.70 -11.02
C ASP A 9 -15.02 3.47 -12.36
N ILE A 10 -13.74 3.82 -12.45
CA ILE A 10 -12.88 3.51 -13.62
C ILE A 10 -12.88 2.01 -13.91
N PHE A 11 -12.83 1.15 -12.88
CA PHE A 11 -12.83 -0.31 -13.07
C PHE A 11 -14.23 -0.94 -13.04
N GLY A 12 -15.29 -0.14 -12.87
CA GLY A 12 -16.66 -0.63 -12.70
C GLY A 12 -16.84 -1.47 -11.43
N MET A 13 -16.01 -1.24 -10.41
CA MET A 13 -16.04 -1.96 -9.13
C MET A 13 -16.79 -1.16 -8.07
N LYS A 14 -17.37 -1.83 -7.08
CA LYS A 14 -17.93 -1.15 -5.90
C LYS A 14 -16.80 -0.71 -4.96
N PRO A 15 -16.87 0.49 -4.36
CA PRO A 15 -15.89 0.92 -3.38
C PRO A 15 -15.91 -0.01 -2.17
N SER A 16 -14.81 -0.76 -2.01
CA SER A 16 -14.62 -1.72 -0.92
C SER A 16 -13.14 -1.81 -0.59
N PHE A 17 -12.83 -2.03 0.70
CA PHE A 17 -11.46 -2.31 1.11
C PHE A 17 -11.06 -3.76 0.74
N ALA A 18 -11.97 -4.71 0.90
CA ALA A 18 -11.77 -6.08 0.44
C ALA A 18 -12.15 -6.14 -1.04
N ILE A 19 -11.15 -6.05 -1.92
CA ILE A 19 -11.30 -6.27 -3.36
C ILE A 19 -10.47 -7.47 -3.80
N ASP A 20 -10.96 -8.14 -4.83
CA ASP A 20 -10.24 -9.20 -5.52
C ASP A 20 -9.17 -8.58 -6.42
N GLN A 21 -7.91 -8.95 -6.17
CA GLN A 21 -6.75 -8.43 -6.91
C GLN A 21 -6.67 -8.99 -8.34
N ASP A 22 -7.18 -10.20 -8.56
CA ASP A 22 -7.22 -10.81 -9.90
C ASP A 22 -8.25 -10.09 -10.77
N ILE A 23 -9.43 -9.78 -10.21
CA ILE A 23 -10.44 -8.96 -10.90
C ILE A 23 -9.90 -7.57 -11.21
N LEU A 24 -9.26 -6.90 -10.24
CA LEU A 24 -8.66 -5.57 -10.46
C LEU A 24 -7.63 -5.61 -11.61
N LYS A 25 -6.77 -6.62 -11.62
CA LYS A 25 -5.74 -6.80 -12.64
C LYS A 25 -6.34 -7.08 -14.01
N GLU A 26 -7.35 -7.94 -14.10
CA GLU A 26 -8.08 -8.21 -15.34
C GLU A 26 -8.66 -6.91 -15.93
N LYS A 27 -9.42 -6.15 -15.11
CA LYS A 27 -10.02 -4.88 -15.52
C LYS A 27 -8.98 -3.86 -15.97
N TYR A 28 -7.86 -3.77 -15.27
CA TYR A 28 -6.74 -2.91 -15.67
C TYR A 28 -6.20 -3.27 -17.06
N PHE A 29 -5.95 -4.56 -17.34
CA PHE A 29 -5.48 -4.99 -18.66
C PHE A 29 -6.51 -4.71 -19.76
N GLU A 30 -7.80 -4.94 -19.49
CA GLU A 30 -8.87 -4.65 -20.44
C GLU A 30 -8.94 -3.15 -20.81
N ILE A 31 -8.85 -2.26 -19.83
CA ILE A 31 -8.91 -0.81 -20.03
C ILE A 31 -7.62 -0.29 -20.68
N SER A 32 -6.45 -0.74 -20.21
CA SER A 32 -5.15 -0.35 -20.77
C SER A 32 -5.03 -0.70 -22.26
N LYS A 33 -5.55 -1.86 -22.69
CA LYS A 33 -5.61 -2.24 -24.11
C LYS A 33 -6.52 -1.34 -24.94
N LYS A 34 -7.61 -0.82 -24.36
CA LYS A 34 -8.57 0.06 -25.05
C LYS A 34 -8.05 1.49 -25.19
N LEU A 35 -7.26 1.96 -24.22
CA LEU A 35 -6.66 3.30 -24.19
C LEU A 35 -5.27 3.37 -24.85
N HIS A 36 -4.78 2.26 -25.41
CA HIS A 36 -3.46 2.22 -26.04
C HIS A 36 -3.41 3.21 -27.23
N PRO A 37 -2.36 4.05 -27.33
CA PRO A 37 -2.26 5.12 -28.34
C PRO A 37 -2.30 4.61 -29.80
N ASP A 38 -2.03 3.32 -29.99
CA ASP A 38 -2.10 2.63 -31.28
C ASP A 38 -3.54 2.34 -31.77
N ARG A 39 -4.55 2.54 -30.91
CA ARG A 39 -5.98 2.35 -31.24
C ARG A 39 -6.82 3.57 -30.84
N PRO A 40 -6.74 4.68 -31.59
CA PRO A 40 -7.40 5.96 -31.24
C PRO A 40 -8.95 5.98 -31.34
N GLY A 41 -9.64 4.83 -31.28
CA GLY A 41 -11.08 4.74 -31.56
C GLY A 41 -12.00 4.49 -30.36
N LEU A 42 -11.46 4.16 -29.18
CA LEU A 42 -12.26 3.83 -27.99
C LEU A 42 -12.02 4.89 -26.91
N SER A 43 -12.78 5.99 -27.00
CA SER A 43 -12.94 6.86 -25.83
C SER A 43 -13.58 6.03 -24.72
N PHE A 44 -12.80 5.68 -23.70
CA PHE A 44 -13.37 5.25 -22.43
C PHE A 44 -14.31 6.36 -21.95
N ALA A 45 -15.46 6.00 -21.39
CA ALA A 45 -16.50 6.96 -21.06
C ALA A 45 -15.96 8.06 -20.12
N GLY A 46 -15.78 9.27 -20.65
CA GLY A 46 -15.29 10.44 -19.93
C GLY A 46 -13.76 10.53 -19.87
N ASP A 47 -13.25 11.77 -19.88
CA ASP A 47 -11.90 12.35 -19.60
C ASP A 47 -10.84 11.53 -18.82
N THR A 48 -10.74 10.22 -19.03
CA THR A 48 -9.96 9.27 -18.22
C THR A 48 -8.71 8.91 -19.00
N SER A 49 -7.60 9.57 -18.66
CA SER A 49 -6.30 9.30 -19.27
C SER A 49 -5.72 7.96 -18.82
N ILE A 50 -4.83 7.37 -19.64
CA ILE A 50 -4.06 6.17 -19.26
C ILE A 50 -3.28 6.37 -17.96
N GLU A 51 -2.80 7.58 -17.70
CA GLU A 51 -2.14 7.97 -16.45
C GLU A 51 -3.09 7.85 -15.23
N GLU A 52 -4.36 8.23 -15.40
CA GLU A 52 -5.35 8.13 -14.33
C GLU A 52 -5.69 6.66 -14.03
N VAL A 53 -5.79 5.82 -15.06
CA VAL A 53 -5.98 4.37 -14.92
C VAL A 53 -4.81 3.71 -14.19
N ASN A 54 -3.58 4.07 -14.55
CA ASN A 54 -2.38 3.56 -13.89
C ASN A 54 -2.35 3.96 -12.41
N LYS A 55 -2.68 5.23 -12.11
CA LYS A 55 -2.73 5.75 -10.75
C LYS A 55 -3.83 5.08 -9.92
N ALA A 56 -5.00 4.88 -10.52
CA ALA A 56 -6.12 4.18 -9.89
C ALA A 56 -5.72 2.72 -9.57
N TYR A 57 -5.10 2.03 -10.53
CA TYR A 57 -4.63 0.66 -10.34
C TYR A 57 -3.59 0.56 -9.22
N ASP A 58 -2.56 1.41 -9.22
CA ASP A 58 -1.53 1.39 -8.17
C ASP A 58 -2.11 1.67 -6.77
N THR A 59 -3.04 2.63 -6.69
CA THR A 59 -3.74 2.98 -5.45
C THR A 59 -4.61 1.82 -4.95
N LEU A 60 -5.39 1.19 -5.83
CA LEU A 60 -6.28 0.09 -5.44
C LEU A 60 -5.52 -1.21 -5.21
N LYS A 61 -4.37 -1.42 -5.85
CA LYS A 61 -3.52 -2.60 -5.64
C LYS A 61 -2.84 -2.55 -4.27
N ASN A 62 -2.40 -1.37 -3.84
CA ASN A 62 -1.77 -1.22 -2.53
C ASN A 62 -2.84 -1.13 -1.43
N ASP A 63 -2.88 -2.13 -0.56
CA ASP A 63 -3.82 -2.23 0.55
C ASP A 63 -3.87 -0.94 1.42
N LEU A 64 -2.72 -0.36 1.78
CA LEU A 64 -2.66 0.88 2.58
C LEU A 64 -3.14 2.09 1.78
N ALA A 65 -2.75 2.22 0.51
CA ALA A 65 -3.19 3.32 -0.35
C ALA A 65 -4.71 3.24 -0.60
N ARG A 66 -5.24 2.04 -0.81
CA ARG A 66 -6.68 1.77 -0.94
C ARG A 66 -7.44 2.16 0.32
N ALA A 67 -6.93 1.77 1.49
CA ALA A 67 -7.56 2.13 2.76
C ALA A 67 -7.57 3.65 3.00
N ARG A 68 -6.46 4.33 2.70
CA ARG A 68 -6.37 5.80 2.76
C ARG A 68 -7.34 6.48 1.79
N TYR A 69 -7.43 5.95 0.56
CA TYR A 69 -8.33 6.46 -0.46
C TYR A 69 -9.80 6.35 -0.05
N LEU A 70 -10.20 5.20 0.50
CA LEU A 70 -11.56 4.97 1.01
C LEU A 70 -11.88 5.82 2.25
N SER A 71 -10.92 5.99 3.15
CA SER A 71 -11.11 6.76 4.39
C SER A 71 -11.19 8.27 4.17
N ASN A 72 -10.75 8.78 3.01
CA ASN A 72 -10.64 10.22 2.71
C ASN A 72 -9.89 11.03 3.81
N ALA A 73 -9.04 10.35 4.59
CA ALA A 73 -8.40 10.92 5.76
C ALA A 73 -7.30 11.91 5.33
N LYS A 74 -7.53 13.21 5.57
CA LYS A 74 -6.59 14.29 5.20
C LYS A 74 -5.36 14.36 6.09
N LYS A 75 -5.44 13.86 7.33
CA LYS A 75 -4.31 13.78 8.27
C LYS A 75 -4.49 12.57 9.17
N LEU A 76 -3.59 11.61 9.02
CA LEU A 76 -3.46 10.46 9.91
C LEU A 76 -2.61 10.91 11.11
N SER A 77 -3.23 11.07 12.27
CA SER A 77 -2.54 11.39 13.53
C SER A 77 -2.42 10.13 14.38
N VAL A 78 -1.23 9.92 14.96
CA VAL A 78 -0.94 8.88 15.94
C VAL A 78 -0.56 9.55 17.26
N ASP A 79 -0.84 8.87 18.37
CA ASP A 79 -0.48 9.37 19.70
C ASP A 79 1.04 9.31 19.93
N LYS A 80 1.54 10.11 20.87
CA LYS A 80 2.97 10.18 21.21
C LYS A 80 3.52 8.82 21.63
N LYS A 81 2.74 8.05 22.39
CA LYS A 81 3.13 6.69 22.82
C LYS A 81 3.45 5.76 21.66
N PHE A 82 2.72 5.91 20.55
CA PHE A 82 2.99 5.10 19.36
C PHE A 82 4.27 5.55 18.64
N LEU A 83 4.60 6.84 18.67
CA LEU A 83 5.86 7.31 18.07
C LEU A 83 7.07 6.77 18.85
N GLU A 84 6.95 6.61 20.16
CA GLU A 84 7.96 5.94 20.98
C GLU A 84 8.14 4.47 20.55
N ASP A 85 7.04 3.71 20.37
CA ASP A 85 7.10 2.35 19.79
C ASP A 85 7.83 2.34 18.43
N VAL A 86 7.52 3.30 17.54
CA VAL A 86 8.15 3.37 16.21
C VAL A 86 9.65 3.57 16.31
N LEU A 87 10.11 4.45 17.21
CA LEU A 87 11.54 4.68 17.45
C LEU A 87 12.21 3.41 17.99
N GLU A 88 11.54 2.68 18.88
CA GLU A 88 12.04 1.39 19.39
C GLU A 88 12.20 0.35 18.26
N TYR A 89 11.26 0.29 17.31
CA TYR A 89 11.43 -0.54 16.12
C TYR A 89 12.58 -0.09 15.23
N GLU A 90 12.77 1.22 15.01
CA GLU A 90 13.90 1.71 14.22
C GLU A 90 15.24 1.33 14.87
N GLU A 91 15.33 1.43 16.20
CA GLU A 91 16.52 1.00 16.95
C GLU A 91 16.72 -0.52 16.88
N ALA A 92 15.65 -1.31 17.08
CA ALA A 92 15.72 -2.76 16.94
C ALA A 92 16.19 -3.17 15.54
N ILE A 93 15.65 -2.54 14.48
CA ILE A 93 16.07 -2.80 13.09
C ILE A 93 17.55 -2.44 12.87
N SER A 94 18.03 -1.35 13.46
CA SER A 94 19.45 -0.95 13.39
C SER A 94 20.35 -1.94 14.13
N ASN A 95 19.89 -2.47 15.26
CA ASN A 95 20.66 -3.34 16.14
C ASN A 95 20.53 -4.84 15.82
N ILE A 96 19.74 -5.23 14.82
CA ILE A 96 19.70 -6.62 14.33
C ILE A 96 21.14 -7.10 14.09
N SER A 97 21.49 -8.24 14.65
CA SER A 97 22.83 -8.82 14.55
C SER A 97 22.82 -10.27 14.07
N SER A 98 21.63 -10.85 13.97
CA SER A 98 21.38 -12.24 13.57
C SER A 98 20.09 -12.36 12.75
N ASP A 99 19.99 -13.41 11.93
CA ASP A 99 18.75 -13.74 11.21
C ASP A 99 17.57 -13.98 12.18
N GLU A 100 17.83 -14.42 13.42
CA GLU A 100 16.77 -14.62 14.42
C GLU A 100 16.21 -13.28 14.92
N ASP A 101 17.04 -12.26 15.12
CA ASP A 101 16.58 -10.90 15.44
C ASP A 101 15.72 -10.35 14.29
N GLU A 102 16.19 -10.52 13.06
CA GLU A 102 15.46 -10.09 11.86
C GLU A 102 14.10 -10.78 11.77
N ARG A 103 14.08 -12.11 11.95
CA ARG A 103 12.85 -12.92 11.89
C ARG A 103 11.84 -12.46 12.94
N ARG A 104 12.28 -12.22 14.17
CA ARG A 104 11.41 -11.75 15.27
C ARG A 104 10.79 -10.39 14.96
N VAL A 105 11.60 -9.41 14.53
CA VAL A 105 11.10 -8.07 14.17
C VAL A 105 10.13 -8.16 13.00
N LYS A 106 10.45 -8.99 11.99
CA LYS A 106 9.59 -9.20 10.82
C LYS A 106 8.24 -9.79 11.19
N GLU A 107 8.21 -10.86 11.99
CA GLU A 107 6.97 -11.53 12.41
C GLU A 107 6.09 -10.59 13.24
N ASP A 108 6.70 -9.81 14.14
CA ASP A 108 5.94 -8.86 14.96
C ASP A 108 5.33 -7.73 14.12
N LEU A 109 6.10 -7.13 13.19
CA LEU A 109 5.58 -6.14 12.26
C LEU A 109 4.45 -6.70 11.39
N GLN A 110 4.59 -7.92 10.88
CA GLN A 110 3.54 -8.58 10.09
C GLN A 110 2.26 -8.79 10.91
N ARG A 111 2.40 -9.22 12.17
CA ARG A 111 1.27 -9.38 13.08
C ARG A 111 0.56 -8.05 13.34
N ARG A 112 1.31 -6.97 13.62
CA ARG A 112 0.74 -5.64 13.85
C ARG A 112 0.04 -5.09 12.59
N ILE A 113 0.62 -5.28 11.41
CA ILE A 113 -0.02 -4.93 10.13
C ILE A 113 -1.35 -5.69 9.96
N ALA A 114 -1.36 -6.99 10.23
CA ALA A 114 -2.58 -7.80 10.13
C ALA A 114 -3.68 -7.32 11.08
N GLN A 115 -3.34 -6.92 12.31
CA GLN A 115 -4.28 -6.31 13.24
C GLN A 115 -4.83 -4.97 12.71
N CYS A 116 -3.98 -4.11 12.14
CA CYS A 116 -4.46 -2.87 11.52
C CYS A 116 -5.39 -3.14 10.33
N LYS A 117 -5.18 -4.21 9.55
CA LYS A 117 -6.09 -4.59 8.45
C LYS A 117 -7.48 -5.00 8.93
N GLN A 118 -7.59 -5.55 10.15
CA GLN A 118 -8.90 -5.91 10.74
C GLN A 118 -9.68 -4.69 11.25
N HIS A 119 -8.98 -3.60 11.59
CA HIS A 119 -9.57 -2.38 12.13
C HIS A 119 -9.27 -1.20 11.20
N LEU A 120 -10.19 -0.86 10.30
CA LEU A 120 -9.99 0.21 9.30
C LEU A 120 -10.22 1.65 9.85
N GLY A 121 -10.05 1.87 11.15
CA GLY A 121 -10.17 3.20 11.75
C GLY A 121 -8.99 4.11 11.39
N GLU A 122 -9.19 5.43 11.39
CA GLU A 122 -8.16 6.42 11.00
C GLU A 122 -6.83 6.22 11.74
N GLU A 123 -6.87 5.95 13.04
CA GLU A 123 -5.68 5.68 13.84
C GLU A 123 -4.94 4.40 13.38
N HIS A 124 -5.66 3.33 13.05
CA HIS A 124 -5.07 2.07 12.61
C HIS A 124 -4.49 2.19 11.20
N LEU A 125 -5.10 3.00 10.32
CA LEU A 125 -4.54 3.34 9.01
C LEU A 125 -3.26 4.15 9.13
N ALA A 126 -3.19 5.03 10.13
CA ALA A 126 -1.97 5.75 10.48
C ALA A 126 -0.88 4.77 10.89
N LYS A 127 -1.15 3.94 11.91
CA LYS A 127 -0.23 2.94 12.45
C LYS A 127 0.29 1.97 11.39
N TRP A 128 -0.59 1.46 10.54
CA TRP A 128 -0.22 0.59 9.43
C TRP A 128 0.79 1.25 8.47
N GLY A 129 0.61 2.54 8.18
CA GLY A 129 1.57 3.27 7.36
C GLY A 129 2.99 3.32 7.95
N TYR A 130 3.10 3.42 9.28
CA TYR A 130 4.40 3.34 9.96
C TYR A 130 4.97 1.93 9.91
N TYR A 131 4.16 0.88 10.15
CA TYR A 131 4.64 -0.49 10.09
C TYR A 131 5.10 -0.92 8.69
N GLU A 132 4.41 -0.50 7.62
CA GLU A 132 4.85 -0.72 6.24
C GLU A 132 6.19 -0.04 5.95
N ARG A 133 6.42 1.17 6.51
CA ARG A 133 7.70 1.87 6.40
C ARG A 133 8.82 1.11 7.11
N LEU A 134 8.56 0.63 8.33
CA LEU A 134 9.53 -0.17 9.11
C LEU A 134 9.86 -1.49 8.38
N MET A 135 8.86 -2.15 7.82
CA MET A 135 9.05 -3.38 7.02
C MET A 135 9.92 -3.12 5.78
N LYS A 136 9.72 -1.99 5.09
CA LYS A 136 10.59 -1.58 3.98
C LYS A 136 12.03 -1.31 4.41
N MET A 137 12.22 -0.69 5.57
CA MET A 137 13.54 -0.45 6.15
C MET A 137 14.27 -1.77 6.43
N LEU A 138 13.58 -2.71 7.07
CA LEU A 138 14.09 -4.05 7.37
C LEU A 138 14.51 -4.79 6.09
N ASN A 139 13.64 -4.83 5.08
CA ASN A 139 13.95 -5.51 3.81
C ASN A 139 15.15 -4.87 3.08
N LYS A 140 15.23 -3.53 3.05
CA LYS A 140 16.33 -2.79 2.41
C LYS A 140 17.67 -3.08 3.08
N ARG A 141 17.68 -3.23 4.41
CA ARG A 141 18.88 -3.63 5.15
C ARG A 141 19.35 -5.03 4.74
N LYS A 142 18.45 -6.02 4.68
CA LYS A 142 18.79 -7.38 4.25
C LYS A 142 19.36 -7.41 2.84
N GLU A 143 18.81 -6.61 1.92
CA GLU A 143 19.35 -6.47 0.56
C GLU A 143 20.78 -5.92 0.55
N GLN A 144 21.12 -4.97 1.44
CA GLN A 144 22.45 -4.41 1.56
C GLN A 144 23.46 -5.41 2.14
N GLU A 145 23.05 -6.14 3.19
CA GLU A 145 23.86 -7.19 3.82
C GLU A 145 24.15 -8.34 2.84
N ASN A 146 23.14 -8.81 2.10
CA ASN A 146 23.30 -9.82 1.06
C ASN A 146 24.23 -9.37 -0.07
N ARG A 147 24.17 -8.08 -0.46
CA ARG A 147 25.09 -7.53 -1.48
C ARG A 147 26.53 -7.44 -0.96
N ALA A 148 26.73 -7.15 0.32
CA ALA A 148 28.05 -7.09 0.93
C ALA A 148 28.69 -8.48 1.09
N ASN A 149 27.90 -9.52 1.35
CA ASN A 149 28.39 -10.90 1.51
C ASN A 149 28.68 -11.65 0.19
N VAL A 150 28.29 -11.09 -0.96
CA VAL A 150 28.50 -11.69 -2.30
C VAL A 150 29.75 -11.12 -3.00
N HIS A 151 30.47 -10.19 -2.37
CA HIS A 151 31.72 -9.60 -2.86
C HIS A 151 32.90 -10.02 -1.97
#